data_AF-A0A4R8HHP9-F1
#
_entry.id   AF-A0A4R8HHP9-F1
#
_cell.length_a   1.000
_cell.length_b   1.000
_cell.length_c   1.000
_cell.angle_alpha   90.00
_cell.angle_beta   90.00
_cell.angle_gamma   90.00
#
_symmetry.space_group_name_H-M   'P 1'
#
loop_
_entity.id
_entity.type
_entity.pdbx_description
1 polymer ?
#
loop_
_entity_poly.entity_id
_entity_poly.type
_entity_poly.pdbx_seq_one_letter_code
_entity_poly.pdbx_strand_id
1 'polypeptide(L)'
;MSGFDALVISALVEAALAFLVTRTLGWESRGDFHVAAASAAATAITHPQLWAAALWAYDRFPFWQSASILESAVVVIEGVLIAWMAQLRIDRAMLASLVANSGSLAIGLWLVGPS
;
A
#
# COMPACT_ATOMS: atom_id res chain seq x y z
N MET A 1 -15.03 8.63 -9.80
CA MET A 1 -14.23 7.39 -9.77
C MET A 1 -14.95 6.40 -8.87
N SER A 2 -15.15 5.15 -9.29
CA SER A 2 -15.73 4.14 -8.39
C SER A 2 -14.69 3.64 -7.38
N GLY A 3 -15.12 3.03 -6.28
CA GLY A 3 -14.21 2.40 -5.32
C GLY A 3 -13.39 1.26 -5.95
N PHE A 4 -13.96 0.56 -6.94
CA PHE A 4 -13.22 -0.45 -7.69
C PHE A 4 -12.11 0.15 -8.56
N ASP A 5 -12.38 1.26 -9.26
CA ASP A 5 -11.37 1.95 -10.05
C ASP A 5 -10.22 2.44 -9.15
N ALA A 6 -10.56 2.99 -7.98
CA ALA A 6 -9.58 3.42 -6.99
C ALA A 6 -8.70 2.24 -6.52
N LEU A 7 -9.30 1.06 -6.30
CA LEU A 7 -8.59 -0.14 -5.90
C LEU A 7 -7.61 -0.59 -6.96
N VAL A 8 -8.07 -0.65 -8.22
CA VAL A 8 -7.24 -1.05 -9.36
C VAL A 8 -6.06 -0.09 -9.54
N ILE A 9 -6.31 1.22 -9.47
CA ILE A 9 -5.25 2.23 -9.58
C ILE A 9 -4.24 2.08 -8.44
N SER A 10 -4.71 1.95 -7.19
CA SER A 10 -3.85 1.76 -6.02
C SER A 10 -2.97 0.52 -6.18
N ALA A 11 -3.57 -0.62 -6.56
CA ALA A 11 -2.85 -1.88 -6.73
C ALA A 11 -1.79 -1.79 -7.85
N LEU A 12 -2.09 -1.10 -8.95
CA LEU A 12 -1.14 -0.90 -10.05
C LEU A 12 0.03 -0.01 -9.63
N VAL A 13 -0.26 1.10 -8.94
CA VAL A 13 0.76 2.03 -8.43
C VAL A 13 1.67 1.31 -7.43
N GLU A 14 1.09 0.64 -6.46
CA GLU A 14 1.83 -0.04 -5.40
C GLU A 14 2.69 -1.18 -5.95
N ALA A 15 2.15 -1.99 -6.85
CA ALA A 15 2.91 -3.03 -7.53
C ALA A 15 4.09 -2.47 -8.32
N ALA A 16 3.89 -1.36 -9.04
CA ALA A 16 4.96 -0.71 -9.80
C ALA A 16 6.06 -0.17 -8.88
N LEU A 17 5.69 0.47 -7.76
CA LEU A 17 6.65 1.00 -6.80
C LEU A 17 7.40 -0.12 -6.07
N ALA A 18 6.72 -1.18 -5.64
CA ALA A 18 7.34 -2.32 -4.99
C ALA A 18 8.31 -3.06 -5.93
N PHE A 19 7.94 -3.20 -7.21
CA PHE A 19 8.85 -3.69 -8.26
C PHE A 19 10.10 -2.82 -8.38
N LEU A 20 9.92 -1.50 -8.55
CA LEU A 20 11.01 -0.57 -8.76
C LEU A 20 11.97 -0.54 -7.58
N VAL A 21 11.46 -0.46 -6.35
CA VAL A 21 12.27 -0.46 -5.13
C VAL A 21 13.09 -1.74 -5.01
N THR A 22 12.46 -2.90 -5.19
CA THR A 22 13.15 -4.20 -5.05
C THR A 22 14.21 -4.36 -6.13
N ARG A 23 13.87 -4.02 -7.39
CA ARG A 23 14.77 -4.12 -8.55
C ARG A 23 15.97 -3.19 -8.45
N THR A 24 15.76 -1.96 -7.98
CA THR A 24 16.81 -0.92 -7.89
C THR A 24 17.76 -1.18 -6.73
N LEU A 25 17.25 -1.66 -5.60
CA LEU A 25 18.06 -1.93 -4.42
C LEU A 25 18.65 -3.36 -4.41
N GLY A 26 18.31 -4.19 -5.41
CA GLY A 26 18.89 -5.52 -5.60
C GLY A 26 18.56 -6.47 -4.45
N TRP A 27 17.35 -6.38 -3.91
CA TRP A 27 16.96 -7.18 -2.76
C TRP A 27 16.68 -8.63 -3.12
N GLU A 28 17.33 -9.55 -2.41
CA GLU A 28 17.00 -10.97 -2.48
C GLU A 28 15.54 -11.22 -2.07
N SER A 29 14.82 -11.91 -2.95
CA SER A 29 13.41 -12.31 -2.82
C SER A 29 13.13 -13.49 -3.78
N ARG A 30 11.88 -13.94 -3.86
CA ARG A 30 11.42 -14.89 -4.89
C ARG A 30 11.45 -14.32 -6.32
N GLY A 31 11.69 -13.01 -6.46
CA GLY A 31 11.84 -12.29 -7.72
C GLY A 31 11.00 -11.00 -7.75
N ASP A 32 11.46 -9.99 -8.47
CA ASP A 32 10.86 -8.64 -8.47
C ASP A 32 9.38 -8.64 -8.87
N PHE A 33 9.00 -9.47 -9.87
CA PHE A 33 7.60 -9.63 -10.26
C PHE A 33 6.74 -10.32 -9.20
N HIS A 34 7.31 -11.22 -8.39
CA HIS A 34 6.60 -11.80 -7.25
C HIS A 34 6.35 -10.76 -6.16
N VAL A 35 7.30 -9.84 -5.93
CA VAL A 35 7.10 -8.72 -5.00
C VAL A 35 6.01 -7.78 -5.51
N ALA A 36 6.01 -7.45 -6.81
CA ALA A 36 4.97 -6.64 -7.42
C ALA A 36 3.57 -7.26 -7.27
N ALA A 37 3.45 -8.56 -7.58
CA ALA A 37 2.20 -9.30 -7.44
C ALA A 37 1.76 -9.42 -5.98
N ALA A 38 2.69 -9.67 -5.06
CA ALA A 38 2.43 -9.69 -3.63
C ALA A 38 1.95 -8.34 -3.11
N SER A 39 2.53 -7.23 -3.59
CA SER A 39 2.08 -5.88 -3.27
C SER A 39 0.65 -5.66 -3.74
N ALA A 40 0.34 -5.91 -5.03
CA ALA A 40 -1.02 -5.76 -5.55
C ALA A 40 -2.05 -6.62 -4.78
N ALA A 41 -1.68 -7.86 -4.44
CA ALA A 41 -2.55 -8.73 -3.65
C ALA A 41 -2.76 -8.20 -2.23
N ALA A 42 -1.70 -7.69 -1.59
CA ALA A 42 -1.79 -7.06 -0.28
C ALA A 42 -2.71 -5.83 -0.34
N THR A 43 -2.51 -4.91 -1.29
CA THR A 43 -3.39 -3.76 -1.55
C THR A 43 -4.86 -4.18 -1.69
N ALA A 44 -5.12 -5.20 -2.53
CA ALA A 44 -6.47 -5.71 -2.76
C ALA A 44 -7.12 -6.29 -1.50
N ILE A 45 -6.30 -6.83 -0.58
CA ILE A 45 -6.73 -7.38 0.70
C ILE A 45 -6.91 -6.31 1.77
N THR A 46 -6.17 -5.20 1.74
CA THR A 46 -6.14 -4.20 2.82
C THR A 46 -7.04 -3.00 2.56
N HIS A 47 -7.11 -2.53 1.31
CA HIS A 47 -7.76 -1.26 0.99
C HIS A 47 -9.27 -1.24 1.24
N PRO A 48 -10.06 -2.28 0.91
CA PRO A 48 -11.49 -2.28 1.24
C PRO A 48 -11.75 -2.12 2.75
N GLN A 49 -10.91 -2.71 3.58
CA GLN A 49 -10.98 -2.70 5.04
C GLN A 49 -10.49 -1.35 5.58
N LEU A 50 -9.41 -0.81 5.00
CA LEU A 50 -8.92 0.54 5.26
C LEU A 50 -10.03 1.56 5.03
N TRP A 51 -10.73 1.49 3.91
CA TRP A 51 -11.80 2.44 3.58
C TRP A 51 -12.99 2.32 4.52
N ALA A 52 -13.41 1.10 4.85
CA ALA A 52 -14.45 0.87 5.84
C ALA A 52 -14.06 1.44 7.22
N ALA A 53 -12.81 1.21 7.65
CA ALA A 53 -12.29 1.75 8.90
C ALA A 53 -12.16 3.28 8.86
N ALA A 54 -11.74 3.86 7.73
CA ALA A 54 -11.60 5.30 7.54
C ALA A 54 -12.95 6.01 7.65
N LEU A 55 -14.00 5.49 7.00
CA LEU A 55 -15.36 6.04 7.12
C LEU A 55 -15.83 6.07 8.57
N TRP A 56 -15.59 5.00 9.33
CA TRP A 56 -15.93 4.96 10.74
C TRP A 56 -15.11 5.92 11.60
N ALA A 57 -13.80 6.04 11.32
CA ALA A 57 -12.86 6.81 12.13
C ALA A 57 -12.95 8.32 11.89
N TYR A 58 -13.16 8.76 10.64
CA TYR A 58 -13.26 10.18 10.30
C TYR A 58 -14.48 10.87 10.92
N ASP A 59 -15.54 10.13 11.23
CA ASP A 59 -16.70 10.65 11.96
C ASP A 59 -16.44 10.88 13.47
N ARG A 60 -15.34 10.33 14.01
CA ARG A 60 -15.11 10.23 15.47
C ARG A 60 -13.82 10.88 15.94
N PHE A 61 -12.82 10.96 15.08
CA PHE A 61 -11.48 11.39 15.43
C PHE A 61 -10.94 12.40 14.40
N PRO A 62 -9.97 13.25 14.78
CA PRO A 62 -9.37 14.20 13.85
C PRO A 62 -8.78 13.50 12.63
N PHE A 63 -9.02 14.07 11.45
CA PHE A 63 -8.63 13.50 10.16
C PHE A 63 -7.17 13.02 10.13
N TRP A 64 -6.22 13.90 10.49
CA TRP A 64 -4.79 13.58 10.44
C TRP A 64 -4.38 12.47 11.41
N GLN A 65 -5.03 12.38 12.55
CA GLN A 65 -4.77 11.31 13.52
C GLN A 65 -5.29 9.97 12.99
N SER A 66 -6.52 9.94 12.48
CA SER A 66 -7.10 8.74 11.87
C SER A 66 -6.29 8.26 10.68
N ALA A 67 -5.96 9.17 9.75
CA ALA A 67 -5.17 8.83 8.57
C ALA A 67 -3.82 8.25 8.96
N SER A 68 -3.07 8.91 9.86
CA SER A 68 -1.74 8.43 10.26
C SER A 68 -1.77 7.04 10.89
N ILE A 69 -2.75 6.75 11.75
CA ILE A 69 -2.90 5.44 12.40
C ILE A 69 -3.28 4.37 11.37
N LEU A 70 -4.25 4.67 10.52
CA LEU A 70 -4.77 3.74 9.52
C LEU A 70 -3.70 3.39 8.48
N GLU A 71 -3.00 4.38 7.93
CA GLU A 71 -1.91 4.16 6.97
C GLU A 71 -0.75 3.38 7.61
N SER A 72 -0.40 3.68 8.87
CA SER A 72 0.63 2.92 9.59
C SER A 72 0.23 1.44 9.76
N ALA A 73 -1.04 1.17 10.06
CA ALA A 73 -1.54 -0.20 10.19
C ALA A 73 -1.48 -0.93 8.84
N VAL A 74 -1.85 -0.27 7.75
CA VAL A 74 -1.78 -0.81 6.39
C VAL A 74 -0.34 -1.16 6.03
N VAL A 75 0.61 -0.25 6.23
CA VAL A 75 2.03 -0.48 5.95
C VAL A 75 2.57 -1.71 6.68
N VAL A 76 2.19 -1.88 7.96
CA VAL A 76 2.60 -3.07 8.73
C VAL A 76 1.98 -4.34 8.16
N ILE A 77 0.67 -4.34 7.91
CA ILE A 77 -0.05 -5.54 7.45
C ILE A 77 0.43 -5.95 6.05
N GLU A 78 0.52 -5.00 5.12
CA GLU A 78 1.02 -5.25 3.78
C GLU A 78 2.48 -5.67 3.79
N GLY A 79 3.32 -5.05 4.62
CA GLY A 79 4.72 -5.47 4.81
C GLY A 79 4.84 -6.93 5.24
N VAL A 80 4.01 -7.40 6.18
CA VAL A 80 3.96 -8.82 6.58
C VAL A 80 3.50 -9.70 5.43
N LEU A 81 2.45 -9.30 4.71
CA LEU A 81 1.89 -10.04 3.58
C LEU A 81 2.91 -10.18 2.44
N ILE A 82 3.61 -9.10 2.08
CA ILE A 82 4.65 -9.08 1.06
C ILE A 82 5.83 -9.95 1.50
N ALA A 83 6.29 -9.83 2.74
CA ALA A 83 7.38 -10.66 3.26
C ALA A 83 7.05 -12.15 3.14
N TRP A 84 5.82 -12.53 3.51
CA TRP A 84 5.35 -13.91 3.44
C TRP A 84 5.21 -14.42 1.99
N MET A 85 4.51 -13.67 1.12
CA MET A 85 4.23 -14.13 -0.25
C MET A 85 5.46 -14.12 -1.16
N ALA A 86 6.29 -13.09 -1.05
CA ALA A 86 7.45 -12.90 -1.93
C ALA A 86 8.77 -13.39 -1.31
N GLN A 87 8.75 -13.94 -0.10
CA GLN A 87 9.93 -14.36 0.66
C GLN A 87 10.98 -13.24 0.82
N LEU A 88 10.50 -12.00 0.92
CA LEU A 88 11.34 -10.85 1.14
C LEU A 88 11.61 -10.72 2.65
N ARG A 89 12.84 -10.36 3.03
CA ARG A 89 13.14 -10.08 4.45
C ARG A 89 12.20 -9.01 4.99
N ILE A 90 11.74 -9.17 6.23
CA ILE A 90 10.69 -8.33 6.82
C ILE A 90 11.04 -6.85 6.84
N ASP A 91 12.31 -6.50 7.12
CA ASP A 91 12.82 -5.12 7.11
C ASP A 91 12.65 -4.47 5.73
N ARG A 92 12.98 -5.21 4.67
CA ARG A 92 12.84 -4.77 3.27
C ARG A 92 11.39 -4.73 2.83
N ALA A 93 10.57 -5.69 3.25
CA ALA A 93 9.14 -5.72 2.92
C ALA A 93 8.37 -4.57 3.58
N MET A 94 8.71 -4.20 4.82
CA MET A 94 8.17 -3.02 5.48
C MET A 94 8.53 -1.74 4.73
N LEU A 95 9.78 -1.61 4.25
CA LEU A 95 10.18 -0.47 3.44
C LEU A 95 9.50 -0.45 2.06
N ALA A 96 9.34 -1.60 1.41
CA ALA A 96 8.60 -1.72 0.16
C ALA A 96 7.14 -1.25 0.32
N SER A 97 6.46 -1.76 1.36
CA SER A 97 5.09 -1.36 1.66
C SER A 97 4.98 0.13 2.01
N LEU A 98 5.90 0.67 2.82
CA LEU A 98 5.92 2.09 3.13
C LEU A 98 6.03 2.96 1.87
N VAL A 99 6.95 2.63 0.95
CA VAL A 99 7.13 3.38 -0.29
C VAL A 99 5.91 3.24 -1.21
N ALA A 100 5.38 2.03 -1.35
CA ALA A 100 4.22 1.74 -2.17
C ALA A 100 2.99 2.52 -1.67
N ASN A 101 2.63 2.36 -0.40
CA ASN A 101 1.49 3.04 0.24
C ASN A 101 1.65 4.58 0.21
N SER A 102 2.85 5.10 0.50
CA SER A 102 3.11 6.55 0.42
C SER A 102 2.92 7.09 -1.00
N GLY A 103 3.36 6.34 -2.02
CA GLY A 103 3.17 6.72 -3.41
C GLY A 103 1.72 6.64 -3.87
N SER A 104 1.00 5.60 -3.43
CA SER A 104 -0.44 5.42 -3.65
C SER A 104 -1.25 6.57 -3.04
N LEU A 105 -0.97 6.92 -1.78
CA LEU A 105 -1.57 8.05 -1.09
C LEU A 105 -1.29 9.37 -1.82
N ALA A 106 -0.03 9.63 -2.21
CA ALA A 106 0.33 10.85 -2.93
C ALA A 106 -0.40 10.98 -4.28
N ILE A 107 -0.51 9.89 -5.04
CA ILE A 107 -1.26 9.86 -6.30
C ILE A 107 -2.75 10.05 -6.04
N GLY A 108 -3.31 9.39 -5.03
CA GLY A 108 -4.71 9.57 -4.62
C GLY A 108 -5.02 11.03 -4.28
N LEU A 109 -4.17 11.67 -3.48
CA LEU A 109 -4.30 13.09 -3.13
C LEU A 109 -4.16 14.00 -4.36
N TRP A 110 -3.30 13.68 -5.32
CA TRP A 110 -3.17 14.44 -6.56
C TRP A 110 -4.40 14.32 -7.46
N LEU A 111 -4.98 13.11 -7.57
CA LEU A 111 -6.19 12.86 -8.35
C LEU A 111 -7.46 13.50 -7.75
N VAL A 112 -7.47 13.71 -6.42
CA VAL A 112 -8.61 14.27 -5.67
C VAL A 112 -8.38 15.75 -5.29
N GLY A 113 -7.16 16.27 -5.48
CA GLY A 113 -6.73 17.61 -5.08
C GLY A 113 -7.59 18.75 -5.62
N PRO A 114 -7.56 19.93 -4.97
CA PRO A 114 -8.62 20.93 -5.08
C PRO A 114 -8.78 21.42 -6.52
N SER A 115 -9.98 21.25 -7.04
CA SER A 115 -10.52 22.07 -8.14
C SER A 115 -11.25 23.27 -7.54
#